data_AF-S4RIN3-F1
#
_entry.id   AF-S4RIN3-F1
#
_cell.length_a   1.000
_cell.length_b   1.000
_cell.length_c   1.000
_cell.angle_alpha   90.00
_cell.angle_beta   90.00
_cell.angle_gamma   90.00
#
_symmetry.space_group_name_H-M   'P 1'
#
loop_
_entity.id
_entity.type
_entity.pdbx_description
1 polymer ?
#
loop_
_entity_poly.entity_id
_entity_poly.type
_entity_poly.pdbx_seq_one_letter_code
_entity_poly.pdbx_strand_id
1 'polypeptide(L)'
;VTRSRTNHKADLAVAPLTINYMREKAIDFSKPFMTLGISILYRKPNGTNPGIFSFLNPLSPDIWMYILLAYLGVSCVLFVIARFSPYEWYNPHPCNPDSDVVENNFTMLNSFWFGVGALMQQGSELMPKALSTRIVGGIWWFFTLIIISSYTANLAAFLTVERMESPISSADDLAKQTRIEYGAVRDGSTMTFFKKSKISTYEKMWAFMSSRQTALIKNNEEGIQRVLTTDYAMLMESTNIEYVTQRNCNLTQIGGLIDNKGYGIGTPLGSPYRDKITIAILQLQEEGKLHMMKEKWWRGNGCPEEDSNEASALGVQNIGGIFIVLAAGL
;
A
#
# COMPACT_ATOMS: atom_id res chain seq x y z
N VAL A 1 -38.96 -4.53 -12.56
CA VAL A 1 -39.47 -4.72 -11.17
C VAL A 1 -40.36 -3.58 -10.71
N THR A 2 -39.93 -2.32 -10.75
CA THR A 2 -40.79 -1.17 -10.37
C THR A 2 -42.03 -1.05 -11.25
N ARG A 3 -41.88 -1.20 -12.58
CA ARG A 3 -42.99 -1.10 -13.55
C ARG A 3 -44.03 -2.22 -13.45
N SER A 4 -43.64 -3.42 -13.01
CA SER A 4 -44.60 -4.51 -12.80
C SER A 4 -45.48 -4.28 -11.57
N ARG A 5 -45.00 -3.48 -10.62
CA ARG A 5 -45.67 -3.24 -9.34
C ARG A 5 -46.64 -2.08 -9.36
N THR A 6 -46.31 -1.01 -10.09
CA THR A 6 -47.27 0.06 -10.41
C THR A 6 -48.51 -0.46 -11.14
N ASN A 7 -48.43 -1.63 -11.78
CA ASN A 7 -49.54 -2.27 -12.49
C ASN A 7 -50.17 -3.43 -11.68
N HIS A 8 -49.93 -3.54 -10.37
CA HIS A 8 -50.44 -4.61 -9.50
C HIS A 8 -50.21 -6.05 -10.01
N LYS A 9 -49.14 -6.30 -10.76
CA LYS A 9 -48.82 -7.67 -11.23
C LYS A 9 -48.07 -8.52 -10.20
N ALA A 10 -47.63 -7.91 -9.09
CA ALA A 10 -46.88 -8.58 -8.03
C ALA A 10 -47.16 -7.94 -6.66
N ASP A 11 -47.48 -8.77 -5.66
CA ASP A 11 -47.88 -8.32 -4.32
C ASP A 11 -46.67 -7.99 -3.42
N LEU A 12 -45.56 -8.70 -3.60
CA LEU A 12 -44.32 -8.54 -2.81
C LEU A 12 -43.09 -8.54 -3.74
N ALA A 13 -42.05 -7.79 -3.37
CA ALA A 13 -40.75 -7.87 -4.05
C ALA A 13 -39.64 -8.05 -3.02
N VAL A 14 -39.24 -9.29 -2.83
CA VAL A 14 -38.07 -9.67 -2.04
C VAL A 14 -36.90 -9.82 -2.99
N ALA A 15 -36.06 -8.78 -3.06
CA ALA A 15 -34.95 -8.68 -3.99
C ALA A 15 -33.89 -7.74 -3.40
N PRO A 16 -32.64 -7.72 -3.91
CA PRO A 16 -31.64 -6.71 -3.59
C PRO A 16 -32.05 -5.35 -4.20
N LEU A 17 -33.15 -4.78 -3.70
CA LEU A 17 -33.74 -3.56 -4.20
C LEU A 17 -33.30 -2.40 -3.31
N THR A 18 -32.39 -1.58 -3.82
CA THR A 18 -31.93 -0.37 -3.15
C THR A 18 -33.09 0.58 -2.92
N ILE A 19 -33.31 0.97 -1.66
CA ILE A 19 -34.27 2.01 -1.30
C ILE A 19 -33.75 3.35 -1.84
N ASN A 20 -34.59 4.07 -2.58
CA ASN A 20 -34.28 5.42 -3.04
C ASN A 20 -35.55 6.25 -3.15
N TYR A 21 -35.37 7.58 -3.10
CA TYR A 21 -36.47 8.54 -3.12
C TYR A 21 -37.43 8.39 -4.32
N MET A 22 -36.89 8.11 -5.52
CA MET A 22 -37.72 7.97 -6.72
C MET A 22 -38.58 6.70 -6.69
N ARG A 23 -38.07 5.61 -6.10
CA ARG A 23 -38.78 4.34 -5.93
C ARG A 23 -39.80 4.43 -4.80
N GLU A 24 -39.46 5.11 -3.71
CA GLU A 24 -40.35 5.32 -2.56
C GLU A 24 -41.61 6.12 -2.94
N LYS A 25 -41.51 7.01 -3.93
CA LYS A 25 -42.69 7.67 -4.51
C LYS A 25 -43.63 6.73 -5.28
N ALA A 26 -43.12 5.61 -5.78
CA ALA A 26 -43.88 4.69 -6.64
C ALA A 26 -44.34 3.43 -5.91
N ILE A 27 -43.61 3.01 -4.87
CA ILE A 27 -43.84 1.81 -4.07
C ILE A 27 -43.39 2.08 -2.63
N ASP A 28 -44.07 1.48 -1.66
CA ASP A 28 -43.62 1.56 -0.26
C ASP A 28 -42.44 0.61 -0.02
N PHE A 29 -41.66 0.83 1.02
CA PHE A 29 -40.60 -0.08 1.46
C PHE A 29 -40.75 -0.43 2.94
N SER A 30 -40.29 -1.63 3.31
CA SER A 30 -40.04 -1.98 4.70
C SER A 30 -38.82 -1.22 5.24
N LYS A 31 -38.57 -1.31 6.55
CA LYS A 31 -37.23 -1.00 7.08
C LYS A 31 -36.17 -1.85 6.35
N PRO A 32 -34.96 -1.29 6.13
CA PRO A 32 -33.90 -2.01 5.43
C PRO A 32 -33.46 -3.22 6.23
N PHE A 33 -33.31 -4.36 5.57
CA PHE A 33 -32.81 -5.60 6.19
C PHE A 33 -31.29 -5.76 6.06
N MET A 34 -30.65 -4.96 5.20
CA MET A 34 -29.20 -4.97 4.99
C MET A 34 -28.75 -3.57 4.60
N THR A 35 -27.78 -3.03 5.34
CA THR A 35 -27.13 -1.74 5.06
C THR A 35 -25.92 -1.93 4.16
N LEU A 36 -25.74 -1.02 3.19
CA LEU A 36 -24.69 -1.07 2.20
C LEU A 36 -24.41 0.32 1.64
N GLY A 37 -23.37 0.46 0.84
CA GLY A 37 -23.08 1.70 0.13
C GLY A 37 -22.43 1.43 -1.22
N ILE A 38 -22.24 2.48 -2.01
CA ILE A 38 -21.40 2.43 -3.20
C ILE A 38 -19.94 2.35 -2.73
N SER A 39 -19.19 1.42 -3.30
CA SER A 39 -17.75 1.31 -3.12
C SER A 39 -17.09 1.04 -4.48
N ILE A 40 -15.76 1.05 -4.49
CA ILE A 40 -14.96 0.85 -5.70
C ILE A 40 -14.45 -0.60 -5.71
N LEU A 41 -14.70 -1.30 -6.82
CA LEU A 41 -14.10 -2.59 -7.15
C LEU A 41 -12.93 -2.34 -8.11
N TYR A 42 -11.76 -2.85 -7.76
CA TYR A 42 -10.57 -2.75 -8.59
C TYR A 42 -9.77 -4.05 -8.52
N ARG A 43 -8.90 -4.30 -9.50
CA ARG A 43 -8.01 -5.46 -9.46
C ARG A 43 -7.01 -5.32 -8.31
N LYS A 44 -6.74 -6.42 -7.60
CA LYS A 44 -5.67 -6.46 -6.58
C LYS A 44 -4.38 -6.07 -7.29
N PRO A 45 -3.67 -5.01 -6.86
CA PRO A 45 -2.38 -4.70 -7.43
C PRO A 45 -1.48 -5.91 -7.15
N ASN A 46 -0.85 -6.46 -8.18
CA ASN A 46 0.24 -7.39 -7.97
C ASN A 46 1.30 -6.61 -7.19
N GLY A 47 1.73 -7.14 -6.04
CA GLY A 47 2.79 -6.52 -5.24
C GLY A 47 3.91 -6.07 -6.16
N THR A 48 4.31 -4.81 -6.05
CA THR A 48 5.41 -4.29 -6.85
C THR A 48 6.62 -5.16 -6.56
N ASN A 49 7.11 -5.88 -7.57
CA ASN A 49 8.33 -6.66 -7.44
C ASN A 49 9.40 -5.72 -6.88
N PRO A 50 9.98 -6.02 -5.71
CA PRO A 50 11.04 -5.19 -5.18
C PRO A 50 12.12 -5.10 -6.24
N GLY A 51 12.50 -3.87 -6.60
CA GLY A 51 13.52 -3.65 -7.62
C GLY A 51 14.82 -4.35 -7.24
N ILE A 52 15.68 -4.62 -8.23
CA ILE A 52 16.96 -5.33 -8.05
C ILE A 52 17.83 -4.70 -6.94
N PHE A 53 17.70 -3.38 -6.72
CA PHE A 53 18.39 -2.62 -5.67
C PHE A 53 17.55 -2.38 -4.40
N SER A 54 16.57 -3.24 -4.10
CA SER A 54 15.69 -3.03 -2.93
C SER A 54 16.43 -2.97 -1.60
N PHE A 55 17.62 -3.59 -1.50
CA PHE A 55 18.49 -3.50 -0.32
C PHE A 55 18.97 -2.06 -0.02
N LEU A 56 18.90 -1.13 -0.98
CA LEU A 56 19.22 0.29 -0.75
C LEU A 56 18.04 1.11 -0.19
N ASN A 57 16.80 0.61 -0.35
CA ASN A 57 15.58 1.31 0.06
C ASN A 57 15.40 1.56 1.57
N PRO A 58 16.01 0.81 2.52
CA PRO A 58 15.87 1.08 3.96
C PRO A 58 16.40 2.45 4.40
N LEU A 59 17.22 3.10 3.57
CA LEU A 59 17.71 4.46 3.77
C LEU A 59 17.40 5.30 2.53
N SER A 60 16.97 6.55 2.74
CA SER A 60 16.72 7.47 1.64
C SER A 60 18.01 7.76 0.85
N PRO A 61 17.93 8.02 -0.47
CA PRO A 61 19.09 8.40 -1.30
C PRO A 61 19.91 9.57 -0.74
N ASP A 62 19.25 10.52 -0.07
CA ASP A 62 19.94 11.67 0.56
C ASP A 62 20.91 11.24 1.66
N ILE A 63 20.52 10.27 2.49
CA ILE A 63 21.36 9.73 3.57
C ILE A 63 22.58 9.03 2.98
N TRP A 64 22.42 8.28 1.89
CA TRP A 64 23.55 7.66 1.18
C TRP A 64 24.57 8.70 0.70
N MET A 65 24.10 9.83 0.16
CA MET A 65 24.96 10.94 -0.24
C MET A 65 25.67 11.58 0.96
N TYR A 66 24.98 11.76 2.09
CA TYR A 66 25.59 12.28 3.32
C TYR A 66 26.63 11.33 3.92
N ILE A 67 26.41 10.01 3.88
CA ILE A 67 27.39 9.01 4.33
C ILE A 67 28.65 9.08 3.47
N LEU A 68 28.50 9.16 2.14
CA LEU A 68 29.62 9.29 1.21
C LEU A 68 30.43 10.57 1.48
N LEU A 69 29.74 11.69 1.65
CA LEU A 69 30.38 12.99 1.94
C LEU A 69 31.09 12.99 3.30
N ALA A 70 30.47 12.42 4.33
CA ALA A 70 31.06 12.27 5.66
C ALA A 70 32.31 11.37 5.62
N TYR A 71 32.26 10.26 4.88
CA TYR A 71 33.40 9.36 4.68
C TYR A 71 34.60 10.08 4.03
N LEU A 72 34.37 10.84 2.95
CA LEU A 72 35.42 11.62 2.29
C LEU A 72 35.98 12.70 3.24
N GLY A 73 35.10 13.37 3.98
CA GLY A 73 35.49 14.39 4.96
C GLY A 73 36.37 13.83 6.08
N VAL A 74 35.97 12.72 6.70
CA VAL A 74 36.73 12.07 7.78
C VAL A 74 38.07 11.54 7.27
N SER A 75 38.11 10.95 6.08
CA SER A 75 39.36 10.47 5.48
C SER A 75 40.34 11.62 5.22
N CYS A 76 39.85 12.76 4.75
CA CYS A 76 40.66 13.97 4.55
C CYS A 76 41.17 14.55 5.88
N VAL A 77 40.29 14.66 6.88
CA VAL A 77 40.64 15.15 8.23
C VAL A 77 41.68 14.24 8.89
N LEU A 78 41.52 12.91 8.79
CA LEU A 78 42.50 11.94 9.29
C LEU A 78 43.86 12.11 8.60
N PHE A 79 43.88 12.26 7.27
CA PHE A 79 45.12 12.48 6.52
C PHE A 79 45.83 13.76 6.96
N VAL A 80 45.10 14.87 7.10
CA VAL A 80 45.65 16.16 7.54
C VAL A 80 46.21 16.04 8.96
N ILE A 81 45.42 15.54 9.91
CA ILE A 81 45.85 15.43 11.31
C ILE A 81 47.04 14.49 11.44
N ALA A 82 47.02 13.33 10.77
CA ALA A 82 48.12 12.38 10.82
C ALA A 82 49.42 12.97 10.26
N ARG A 83 49.35 13.87 9.27
CA ARG A 83 50.53 14.55 8.72
C ARG A 83 51.09 15.61 9.67
N PHE A 84 50.22 16.37 10.32
CA PHE A 84 50.60 17.45 11.25
C PHE A 84 51.00 16.95 12.64
N SER A 85 50.55 15.76 13.06
CA SER A 85 50.91 15.20 14.37
C SER A 85 52.27 14.49 14.31
N PRO A 86 53.34 15.01 14.94
CA PRO A 86 54.65 14.36 14.95
C PRO A 86 54.64 12.98 15.64
N TYR A 87 53.67 12.71 16.51
CA TYR A 87 53.51 11.42 17.20
C TYR A 87 53.02 10.26 16.33
N GLU A 88 52.54 10.52 15.11
CA GLU A 88 52.20 9.47 14.13
C GLU A 88 53.41 9.00 13.31
N TRP A 89 54.48 9.79 13.34
CA TRP A 89 55.72 9.47 12.66
C TRP A 89 56.54 8.53 13.54
N TYR A 90 56.89 7.36 13.01
CA TYR A 90 57.67 6.38 13.76
C TYR A 90 58.89 5.95 12.96
N ASN A 91 59.96 5.60 13.68
CA ASN A 91 61.16 5.04 13.07
C ASN A 91 60.94 3.53 12.83
N PRO A 92 60.94 3.05 11.57
CA PRO A 92 60.76 1.63 11.27
C PRO A 92 61.93 0.76 11.77
N HIS A 93 63.10 1.35 12.05
CA HIS A 93 64.28 0.65 12.56
C HIS A 93 64.78 1.25 13.88
N PRO A 94 64.10 1.01 15.01
CA PRO A 94 64.48 1.58 16.32
C PRO A 94 65.85 1.11 16.85
N CYS A 95 66.43 0.07 16.24
CA CYS A 95 67.74 -0.47 16.60
C CYS A 95 68.92 0.18 15.87
N ASN A 96 68.68 1.08 14.89
CA ASN A 96 69.74 1.79 14.17
C ASN A 96 69.69 3.29 14.52
N PRO A 97 70.61 3.81 15.36
CA PRO A 97 70.59 5.19 15.82
C PRO A 97 70.89 6.23 14.72
N ASP A 98 71.38 5.81 13.55
CA ASP A 98 71.76 6.70 12.43
C ASP A 98 70.66 6.86 11.36
N SER A 99 69.51 6.17 11.49
CA SER A 99 68.40 6.33 10.55
C SER A 99 67.34 7.29 11.09
N ASP A 100 67.43 8.58 10.72
CA ASP A 100 66.41 9.62 10.98
C ASP A 100 65.17 9.53 10.07
N VAL A 101 65.03 8.44 9.32
CA VAL A 101 63.90 8.25 8.40
C VAL A 101 62.68 7.85 9.20
N VAL A 102 61.79 8.81 9.45
CA VAL A 102 60.50 8.59 10.06
C VAL A 102 59.44 8.30 9.00
N GLU A 103 58.66 7.24 9.20
CA GLU A 103 57.58 6.84 8.30
C GLU A 103 56.21 7.15 8.92
N ASN A 104 55.25 7.47 8.05
CA ASN A 104 53.86 7.67 8.42
C ASN A 104 53.00 6.76 7.54
N ASN A 105 52.30 5.83 8.18
CA ASN A 105 51.47 4.84 7.47
C ASN A 105 50.14 5.43 6.96
N PHE A 106 49.73 6.62 7.42
CA PHE A 106 48.55 7.32 6.92
C PHE A 106 48.88 8.15 5.68
N THR A 107 49.01 7.47 4.54
CA THR A 107 48.87 8.12 3.23
C THR A 107 47.40 8.44 2.95
N MET A 108 47.11 9.28 1.95
CA MET A 108 45.72 9.62 1.58
C MET A 108 44.90 8.35 1.26
N LEU A 109 45.51 7.40 0.54
CA LEU A 109 44.88 6.13 0.16
C LEU A 109 44.70 5.20 1.37
N ASN A 110 45.67 5.16 2.28
CA ASN A 110 45.57 4.41 3.53
C ASN A 110 44.54 5.01 4.50
N SER A 111 44.32 6.33 4.44
CA SER A 111 43.28 7.02 5.22
C SER A 111 41.87 6.68 4.70
N PHE A 112 41.72 6.60 3.38
CA PHE A 112 40.49 6.07 2.77
C PHE A 112 40.26 4.60 3.14
N TRP A 113 41.31 3.77 3.09
CA TRP A 113 41.23 2.36 3.48
C TRP A 113 40.84 2.18 4.96
N PHE A 114 41.39 2.99 5.86
CA PHE A 114 40.98 3.05 7.27
C PHE A 114 39.48 3.39 7.40
N GLY A 115 39.01 4.40 6.65
CA GLY A 115 37.61 4.80 6.64
C GLY A 115 36.66 3.69 6.18
N VAL A 116 37.03 2.97 5.11
CA VAL A 116 36.26 1.81 4.60
C VAL A 116 36.26 0.65 5.59
N GLY A 117 37.42 0.30 6.16
CA GLY A 117 37.53 -0.78 7.15
C GLY A 117 36.67 -0.54 8.40
N ALA A 118 36.56 0.72 8.84
CA ALA A 118 35.67 1.12 9.93
C ALA A 118 34.18 1.11 9.54
N LEU A 119 33.84 1.41 8.29
CA LEU A 119 32.47 1.32 7.77
C LEU A 119 32.01 -0.15 7.62
N MET A 120 32.90 -1.06 7.21
CA MET A 120 32.57 -2.49 7.04
C MET A 120 32.67 -3.31 8.33
N GLN A 121 32.95 -2.68 9.48
CA GLN A 121 33.19 -3.33 10.79
C GLN A 121 34.30 -4.39 10.81
N GLN A 122 35.14 -4.48 9.77
CA GLN A 122 36.28 -5.40 9.73
C GLN A 122 37.52 -4.84 10.44
N GLY A 123 37.55 -3.52 10.67
CA GLY A 123 38.72 -2.83 11.17
C GLY A 123 39.79 -2.66 10.08
N SER A 124 40.90 -2.05 10.45
CA SER A 124 42.04 -1.88 9.55
C SER A 124 43.31 -2.27 10.28
N GLU A 125 44.28 -2.82 9.55
CA GLU A 125 45.62 -3.10 10.07
C GLU A 125 46.37 -1.81 10.48
N LEU A 126 45.91 -0.67 9.97
CA LEU A 126 46.41 0.66 10.30
C LEU A 126 45.82 1.13 11.63
N MET A 127 46.65 1.20 12.67
CA MET A 127 46.24 1.66 14.00
C MET A 127 46.76 3.10 14.26
N PRO A 128 45.87 4.08 14.53
CA PRO A 128 46.31 5.42 14.90
C PRO A 128 47.07 5.43 16.24
N LYS A 129 48.24 6.08 16.26
CA LYS A 129 49.11 6.14 17.44
C LYS A 129 48.87 7.41 18.25
N ALA A 130 48.64 8.55 17.60
CA ALA A 130 48.42 9.82 18.26
C ALA A 130 47.03 9.92 18.90
N LEU A 131 46.91 10.72 19.96
CA LEU A 131 45.64 10.90 20.67
C LEU A 131 44.58 11.59 19.77
N SER A 132 45.00 12.55 18.95
CA SER A 132 44.11 13.31 18.05
C SER A 132 43.46 12.43 16.98
N THR A 133 44.25 11.60 16.30
CA THR A 133 43.78 10.64 15.28
C THR A 133 42.92 9.54 15.90
N ARG A 134 43.22 9.09 17.13
CA ARG A 134 42.38 8.14 17.89
C ARG A 134 41.02 8.71 18.23
N ILE A 135 40.93 9.99 18.63
CA ILE A 135 39.64 10.62 18.93
C ILE A 135 38.79 10.71 17.66
N VAL A 136 39.38 11.14 16.53
CA VAL A 136 38.66 11.20 15.25
C VAL A 136 38.20 9.81 14.80
N GLY A 137 39.07 8.81 14.88
CA GLY A 137 38.74 7.42 14.57
C GLY A 137 37.65 6.85 15.48
N GLY A 138 37.69 7.17 16.78
CA GLY A 138 36.67 6.75 17.75
C GLY A 138 35.30 7.37 17.50
N ILE A 139 35.25 8.67 17.15
CA ILE A 139 33.99 9.34 16.77
C ILE A 139 33.45 8.75 15.47
N TRP A 140 34.31 8.51 14.47
CA TRP A 140 33.93 7.85 13.23
C TRP A 140 33.37 6.46 13.48
N TRP A 141 34.02 5.67 14.33
CA TRP A 141 33.57 4.33 14.68
C TRP A 141 32.21 4.33 15.40
N PHE A 142 31.98 5.28 16.32
CA PHE A 142 30.67 5.44 16.96
C PHE A 142 29.58 5.83 15.94
N PHE A 143 29.91 6.72 15.01
CA PHE A 143 29.00 7.10 13.93
C PHE A 143 28.64 5.93 13.02
N THR A 144 29.63 5.16 12.54
CA THR A 144 29.38 4.00 11.66
C THR A 144 28.58 2.90 12.37
N LEU A 145 28.84 2.68 13.66
CA LEU A 145 28.05 1.74 14.48
C LEU A 145 26.57 2.12 14.48
N ILE A 146 26.23 3.39 14.77
CA ILE A 146 24.83 3.86 14.79
C ILE A 146 24.17 3.67 13.42
N ILE A 147 24.87 4.06 12.33
CA ILE A 147 24.32 3.95 10.97
C ILE A 147 24.03 2.50 10.60
N ILE A 148 24.95 1.57 10.87
CA ILE A 148 24.77 0.17 10.53
C ILE A 148 23.65 -0.46 11.36
N SER A 149 23.60 -0.17 12.67
CA SER A 149 22.50 -0.63 13.53
C SER A 149 21.14 -0.08 13.09
N SER A 150 21.07 1.18 12.63
CA SER A 150 19.83 1.74 12.09
C SER A 150 19.45 1.09 10.75
N TYR A 151 20.44 0.80 9.89
CA TYR A 151 20.21 0.12 8.62
C TYR A 151 19.68 -1.29 8.84
N THR A 152 20.27 -2.07 9.75
CA THR A 152 19.79 -3.44 10.04
C THR A 152 18.38 -3.44 10.64
N ALA A 153 18.08 -2.47 11.51
CA ALA A 153 16.73 -2.30 12.06
C ALA A 153 15.69 -1.95 10.99
N ASN A 154 15.99 -0.96 10.13
CA ASN A 154 15.08 -0.55 9.06
C ASN A 154 14.92 -1.63 7.98
N LEU A 155 15.99 -2.36 7.66
CA LEU A 155 15.95 -3.48 6.73
C LEU A 155 15.03 -4.59 7.26
N ALA A 156 15.15 -4.94 8.55
CA ALA A 156 14.28 -5.93 9.17
C ALA A 156 12.80 -5.49 9.10
N ALA A 157 12.50 -4.23 9.44
CA ALA A 157 11.14 -3.69 9.34
C ALA A 157 10.63 -3.69 7.90
N PHE A 158 11.47 -3.32 6.93
CA PHE A 158 11.11 -3.31 5.51
C PHE A 158 10.77 -4.70 4.99
N LEU A 159 11.53 -5.72 5.38
CA LEU A 159 11.29 -7.11 4.98
C LEU A 159 10.01 -7.69 5.57
N THR A 160 9.57 -7.21 6.73
CA THR A 160 8.31 -7.66 7.34
C THR A 160 7.06 -7.01 6.76
N VAL A 161 7.18 -5.85 6.09
CA VAL A 161 6.04 -5.12 5.55
C VAL A 161 6.11 -5.12 4.03
N GLU A 162 5.51 -6.14 3.41
CA GLU A 162 5.13 -6.05 2.01
C GLU A 162 3.99 -5.03 1.87
N ARG A 163 4.33 -3.76 1.60
CA ARG A 163 3.32 -2.76 1.30
C ARG A 163 2.73 -3.06 -0.07
N MET A 164 1.52 -3.61 -0.10
CA MET A 164 0.67 -3.52 -1.28
C MET A 164 0.26 -2.05 -1.46
N GLU A 165 1.06 -1.27 -2.20
CA GLU A 165 0.66 0.08 -2.58
C GLU A 165 -0.42 0.02 -3.66
N SER A 166 -1.66 0.32 -3.27
CA SER A 166 -2.73 0.56 -4.24
C SER A 166 -2.57 1.96 -4.85
N PRO A 167 -2.66 2.11 -6.18
CA PRO A 167 -2.56 3.41 -6.83
C PRO A 167 -3.72 4.37 -6.49
N ILE A 168 -4.80 3.82 -5.92
CA ILE A 168 -6.00 4.56 -5.52
C ILE A 168 -6.42 4.17 -4.11
N SER A 169 -6.78 5.16 -3.29
CA SER A 169 -7.27 4.95 -1.91
C SER A 169 -8.71 5.45 -1.72
N SER A 170 -9.09 6.49 -2.44
CA SER A 170 -10.39 7.17 -2.33
C SER A 170 -11.03 7.45 -3.69
N ALA A 171 -12.35 7.71 -3.69
CA ALA A 171 -13.07 8.24 -4.85
C ALA A 171 -12.53 9.62 -5.29
N ASP A 172 -11.97 10.41 -4.37
CA ASP A 172 -11.34 11.69 -4.71
C ASP A 172 -10.07 11.50 -5.55
N ASP A 173 -9.28 10.45 -5.29
CA ASP A 173 -8.09 10.14 -6.07
C ASP A 173 -8.47 9.79 -7.50
N LEU A 174 -9.52 8.98 -7.68
CA LEU A 174 -10.10 8.67 -8.98
C LEU A 174 -10.58 9.91 -9.73
N ALA A 175 -11.15 10.89 -9.02
CA ALA A 175 -11.64 12.13 -9.62
C ALA A 175 -10.53 13.10 -10.04
N LYS A 176 -9.35 13.05 -9.39
CA LYS A 176 -8.19 13.89 -9.70
C LYS A 176 -7.38 13.38 -10.90
N GLN A 177 -7.42 12.08 -11.15
CA GLN A 177 -6.65 11.41 -12.20
C GLN A 177 -7.52 11.03 -13.41
N THR A 178 -6.91 10.80 -14.57
CA THR A 178 -7.60 10.41 -15.82
C THR A 178 -7.03 9.16 -16.49
N ARG A 179 -6.06 8.50 -15.84
CA ARG A 179 -5.36 7.30 -16.35
C ARG A 179 -6.21 6.05 -16.20
N ILE A 180 -6.75 5.82 -15.01
CA ILE A 180 -7.65 4.74 -14.66
C ILE A 180 -9.06 5.16 -15.06
N GLU A 181 -9.68 4.40 -15.96
CA GLU A 181 -11.08 4.63 -16.31
C GLU A 181 -11.98 4.14 -15.17
N TYR A 182 -13.10 4.80 -14.94
CA TYR A 182 -14.06 4.36 -13.94
C TYR A 182 -15.50 4.58 -14.39
N GLY A 183 -16.40 3.75 -13.88
CA GLY A 183 -17.80 3.83 -14.26
C GLY A 183 -18.73 2.91 -13.48
N ALA A 184 -20.00 2.94 -13.87
CA ALA A 184 -21.09 2.21 -13.21
C ALA A 184 -22.00 1.54 -14.25
N VAL A 185 -22.88 0.67 -13.76
CA VAL A 185 -23.88 -0.03 -14.59
C VAL A 185 -24.93 0.94 -15.10
N ARG A 186 -25.23 0.85 -16.40
CA ARG A 186 -26.27 1.62 -17.09
C ARG A 186 -27.62 1.40 -16.44
N ASP A 187 -28.39 2.48 -16.30
CA ASP A 187 -29.71 2.48 -15.66
C ASP A 187 -29.72 1.99 -14.19
N GLY A 188 -28.54 1.92 -13.56
CA GLY A 188 -28.37 1.53 -12.17
C GLY A 188 -28.71 2.65 -11.16
N SER A 189 -28.93 2.26 -9.90
CA SER A 189 -29.08 3.18 -8.77
C SER A 189 -27.81 4.02 -8.55
N THR A 190 -26.63 3.42 -8.72
CA THR A 190 -25.31 4.07 -8.65
C THR A 190 -25.15 5.15 -9.71
N MET A 191 -25.47 4.86 -10.98
CA MET A 191 -25.43 5.86 -12.06
C MET A 191 -26.36 7.05 -11.76
N THR A 192 -27.58 6.77 -11.30
CA THR A 192 -28.56 7.82 -10.96
C THR A 192 -28.10 8.67 -9.78
N PHE A 193 -27.38 8.09 -8.82
CA PHE A 193 -26.81 8.81 -7.68
C PHE A 193 -25.78 9.84 -8.15
N PHE A 194 -24.79 9.45 -8.95
CA PHE A 194 -23.79 10.38 -9.48
C PHE A 194 -24.41 11.46 -10.37
N LYS A 195 -25.41 11.12 -11.19
CA LYS A 195 -26.14 12.07 -12.04
C LYS A 195 -26.89 13.16 -11.26
N LYS A 196 -27.35 12.86 -10.04
CA LYS A 196 -28.14 13.79 -9.20
C LYS A 196 -27.36 14.36 -8.02
N SER A 197 -26.12 13.93 -7.84
CA SER A 197 -25.27 14.38 -6.75
C SER A 197 -24.96 15.86 -6.90
N LYS A 198 -24.87 16.58 -5.78
CA LYS A 198 -24.49 18.01 -5.69
C LYS A 198 -23.10 18.21 -5.08
N ILE A 199 -22.38 17.12 -4.84
CA ILE A 199 -21.03 17.16 -4.27
C ILE A 199 -20.05 17.34 -5.42
N SER A 200 -19.18 18.35 -5.33
CA SER A 200 -18.29 18.75 -6.41
C SER A 200 -17.41 17.61 -6.96
N THR A 201 -16.91 16.72 -6.09
CA THR A 201 -16.15 15.53 -6.53
C THR A 201 -17.02 14.62 -7.40
N TYR A 202 -18.23 14.30 -6.94
CA TYR A 202 -19.12 13.36 -7.62
C TYR A 202 -19.73 13.94 -8.90
N GLU A 203 -19.93 15.26 -8.96
CA GLU A 203 -20.29 15.97 -10.19
C GLU A 203 -19.17 15.88 -11.24
N LYS A 204 -17.90 16.04 -10.84
CA LYS A 204 -16.75 15.85 -11.74
C LYS A 204 -16.65 14.40 -12.22
N MET A 205 -16.84 13.43 -11.32
CA MET A 205 -16.89 12.02 -11.70
C MET A 205 -18.03 11.72 -12.68
N TRP A 206 -19.20 12.31 -12.46
CA TRP A 206 -20.32 12.18 -13.39
C TRP A 206 -20.03 12.82 -14.75
N ALA A 207 -19.43 14.02 -14.77
CA ALA A 207 -19.01 14.67 -16.00
C ALA A 207 -18.05 13.77 -16.80
N PHE A 208 -17.05 13.17 -16.13
CA PHE A 208 -16.15 12.20 -16.74
C PHE A 208 -16.90 10.97 -17.29
N MET A 209 -17.73 10.32 -16.48
CA MET A 209 -18.52 9.16 -16.91
C MET A 209 -19.50 9.48 -18.06
N SER A 210 -20.07 10.68 -18.07
CA SER A 210 -21.00 11.12 -19.12
C SER A 210 -20.28 11.48 -20.43
N SER A 211 -19.03 11.95 -20.34
CA SER A 211 -18.21 12.26 -21.52
C SER A 211 -17.74 11.00 -22.26
N ARG A 212 -17.60 9.88 -21.54
CA ARG A 212 -17.12 8.60 -22.08
C ARG A 212 -18.21 7.54 -22.02
N GLN A 213 -18.88 7.28 -23.14
CA GLN A 213 -19.91 6.24 -23.20
C GLN A 213 -19.37 4.84 -22.89
N THR A 214 -18.07 4.62 -23.10
CA THR A 214 -17.35 3.41 -22.72
C THR A 214 -17.22 3.22 -21.21
N ALA A 215 -17.34 4.27 -20.39
CA ALA A 215 -17.28 4.14 -18.94
C ALA A 215 -18.48 3.37 -18.37
N LEU A 216 -19.65 3.48 -19.01
CA LEU A 216 -20.87 2.84 -18.53
C LEU A 216 -21.03 1.43 -19.12
N ILE A 217 -21.09 0.43 -18.24
CA ILE A 217 -21.21 -1.01 -18.55
C ILE A 217 -22.67 -1.47 -18.54
N LYS A 218 -23.01 -2.56 -19.25
CA LYS A 218 -24.41 -3.04 -19.32
C LYS A 218 -24.79 -3.88 -18.11
N ASN A 219 -23.91 -4.80 -17.73
CA ASN A 219 -24.14 -5.78 -16.66
C ASN A 219 -22.98 -5.83 -15.66
N ASN A 220 -23.22 -6.42 -14.48
CA ASN A 220 -22.18 -6.58 -13.46
C ASN A 220 -21.07 -7.53 -13.93
N GLU A 221 -21.41 -8.62 -14.62
CA GLU A 221 -20.45 -9.62 -15.10
C GLU A 221 -19.47 -9.01 -16.13
N GLU A 222 -19.98 -8.18 -17.04
CA GLU A 222 -19.16 -7.42 -18.00
C GLU A 222 -18.20 -6.47 -17.27
N GLY A 223 -18.70 -5.80 -16.22
CA GLY A 223 -17.89 -4.93 -15.38
C GLY A 223 -16.76 -5.65 -14.67
N ILE A 224 -17.06 -6.79 -14.05
CA ILE A 224 -16.07 -7.61 -13.34
C ILE A 224 -14.97 -8.08 -14.30
N GLN A 225 -15.35 -8.60 -15.48
CA GLN A 225 -14.38 -9.01 -16.51
C GLN A 225 -13.52 -7.85 -17.00
N ARG A 226 -14.10 -6.66 -17.14
CA ARG A 226 -13.35 -5.47 -17.54
C ARG A 226 -12.35 -5.00 -16.48
N VAL A 227 -12.73 -5.05 -15.19
CA VAL A 227 -11.83 -4.72 -14.07
C VAL A 227 -10.63 -5.68 -14.04
N LEU A 228 -10.84 -6.96 -14.37
CA LEU A 228 -9.76 -7.95 -14.40
C LEU A 228 -8.81 -7.78 -15.59
N THR A 229 -9.33 -7.38 -16.75
CA THR A 229 -8.57 -7.34 -18.02
C THR A 229 -7.94 -5.99 -18.32
N THR A 230 -8.55 -4.88 -17.86
CA THR A 230 -8.15 -3.51 -18.19
C THR A 230 -7.93 -2.67 -16.94
N ASP A 231 -7.27 -1.52 -17.08
CA ASP A 231 -7.07 -0.54 -15.99
C ASP A 231 -8.36 0.26 -15.74
N TYR A 232 -9.39 -0.42 -15.23
CA TYR A 232 -10.73 0.09 -15.03
C TYR A 232 -11.23 -0.17 -13.60
N ALA A 233 -11.83 0.82 -12.97
CA ALA A 233 -12.43 0.74 -11.64
C ALA A 233 -13.97 0.78 -11.74
N MET A 234 -14.64 -0.21 -11.15
CA MET A 234 -16.10 -0.31 -11.21
C MET A 234 -16.72 0.20 -9.90
N LEU A 235 -17.68 1.12 -10.02
CA LEU A 235 -18.49 1.61 -8.91
C LEU A 235 -19.70 0.68 -8.74
N MET A 236 -19.73 -0.07 -7.63
CA MET A 236 -20.77 -1.05 -7.34
C MET A 236 -21.17 -1.02 -5.85
N GLU A 237 -22.30 -1.64 -5.52
CA GLU A 237 -22.75 -1.82 -4.14
C GLU A 237 -21.77 -2.74 -3.37
N SER A 238 -21.43 -2.34 -2.14
CA SER A 238 -20.41 -2.98 -1.30
C SER A 238 -20.71 -4.46 -0.99
N THR A 239 -21.97 -4.82 -0.82
CA THR A 239 -22.41 -6.20 -0.59
C THR A 239 -22.09 -7.12 -1.76
N ASN A 240 -22.21 -6.61 -2.98
CA ASN A 240 -21.90 -7.37 -4.19
C ASN A 240 -20.38 -7.40 -4.42
N ILE A 241 -19.65 -6.35 -4.03
CA ILE A 241 -18.18 -6.35 -4.01
C ILE A 241 -17.66 -7.42 -3.05
N GLU A 242 -18.13 -7.43 -1.80
CA GLU A 242 -17.80 -8.43 -0.78
C GLU A 242 -18.06 -9.86 -1.29
N TYR A 243 -19.18 -10.08 -1.97
CA TYR A 243 -19.53 -11.38 -2.55
C TYR A 243 -18.54 -11.83 -3.64
N VAL A 244 -18.12 -10.91 -4.51
CA VAL A 244 -17.21 -11.18 -5.63
C VAL A 244 -15.77 -11.37 -5.14
N THR A 245 -15.30 -10.53 -4.20
CA THR A 245 -13.93 -10.61 -3.66
C THR A 245 -13.69 -11.89 -2.87
N GLN A 246 -14.71 -12.42 -2.17
CA GLN A 246 -14.62 -13.72 -1.50
C GLN A 246 -14.50 -14.91 -2.46
N ARG A 247 -14.83 -14.73 -3.75
CA ARG A 247 -14.75 -15.76 -4.78
C ARG A 247 -13.59 -15.57 -5.73
N ASN A 248 -13.14 -14.33 -5.91
CA ASN A 248 -12.06 -13.98 -6.83
C ASN A 248 -11.05 -13.06 -6.14
N CYS A 249 -9.89 -13.63 -5.83
CA CYS A 249 -8.85 -12.99 -5.02
C CYS A 249 -8.02 -11.97 -5.80
N ASN A 250 -8.19 -11.93 -7.12
CA ASN A 250 -7.58 -10.93 -7.99
C ASN A 250 -8.33 -9.59 -7.94
N LEU A 251 -9.38 -9.47 -7.13
CA LEU A 251 -10.19 -8.27 -6.96
C LEU A 251 -10.11 -7.80 -5.51
N THR A 252 -10.15 -6.50 -5.33
CA THR A 252 -10.13 -5.84 -4.02
C THR A 252 -11.13 -4.71 -3.99
N GLN A 253 -11.68 -4.48 -2.80
CA GLN A 253 -12.46 -3.28 -2.51
C GLN A 253 -11.49 -2.14 -2.19
N ILE A 254 -11.65 -1.01 -2.86
CA ILE A 254 -10.88 0.20 -2.58
C ILE A 254 -11.76 1.23 -1.87
N GLY A 255 -11.22 1.80 -0.80
CA GLY A 255 -11.87 2.85 -0.02
C GLY A 255 -13.04 2.37 0.84
N GLY A 256 -13.68 3.33 1.49
CA GLY A 256 -14.89 3.10 2.29
C GLY A 256 -16.18 3.22 1.48
N LEU A 257 -17.31 3.23 2.20
CA LEU A 257 -18.62 3.46 1.61
C LEU A 257 -18.77 4.96 1.24
N ILE A 258 -19.04 5.23 -0.04
CA ILE A 258 -19.26 6.58 -0.58
C ILE A 258 -20.59 7.15 -0.08
N ASP A 259 -21.58 6.29 0.12
CA ASP A 259 -22.89 6.64 0.65
C ASP A 259 -23.40 5.58 1.61
N ASN A 260 -24.53 5.88 2.26
CA ASN A 260 -25.21 4.94 3.14
C ASN A 260 -26.62 4.67 2.61
N LYS A 261 -26.86 3.41 2.23
CA LYS A 261 -28.07 2.90 1.61
C LYS A 261 -28.47 1.58 2.27
N GLY A 262 -29.62 1.07 1.89
CA GLY A 262 -30.04 -0.27 2.31
C GLY A 262 -30.92 -0.96 1.29
N TYR A 263 -30.91 -2.29 1.35
CA TYR A 263 -31.92 -3.10 0.69
C TYR A 263 -33.16 -3.19 1.55
N GLY A 264 -34.31 -2.98 0.93
CA GLY A 264 -35.62 -3.08 1.56
C GLY A 264 -36.53 -3.96 0.75
N ILE A 265 -37.54 -4.52 1.41
CA ILE A 265 -38.60 -5.26 0.74
C ILE A 265 -39.62 -4.24 0.25
N GLY A 266 -39.83 -4.21 -1.06
CA GLY A 266 -40.86 -3.32 -1.62
C GLY A 266 -42.25 -3.83 -1.22
N THR A 267 -43.16 -2.89 -0.97
CA THR A 267 -44.64 -2.80 -0.88
C THR A 267 -45.42 -2.28 -2.11
N PRO A 268 -46.64 -2.68 -2.51
CA PRO A 268 -47.50 -1.71 -3.21
C PRO A 268 -47.84 -0.56 -2.24
N LEU A 269 -48.07 0.65 -2.75
CA LEU A 269 -48.44 1.81 -1.94
C LEU A 269 -49.67 1.52 -1.05
N GLY A 270 -49.57 1.81 0.25
CA GLY A 270 -50.66 1.63 1.21
C GLY A 270 -50.94 0.17 1.59
N SER A 271 -50.01 -0.75 1.32
CA SER A 271 -50.21 -2.17 1.63
C SER A 271 -50.20 -2.44 3.15
N PRO A 272 -51.18 -3.21 3.68
CA PRO A 272 -51.23 -3.58 5.09
C PRO A 272 -50.10 -4.53 5.50
N TYR A 273 -49.38 -5.12 4.54
CA TYR A 273 -48.27 -6.04 4.81
C TYR A 273 -46.98 -5.33 5.19
N ARG A 274 -46.82 -4.04 4.85
CA ARG A 274 -45.59 -3.27 5.10
C ARG A 274 -45.18 -3.31 6.56
N ASP A 275 -46.13 -3.04 7.45
CA ASP A 275 -45.86 -2.91 8.89
C ASP A 275 -45.56 -4.28 9.51
N LYS A 276 -46.31 -5.32 9.11
CA LYS A 276 -46.05 -6.70 9.54
C LYS A 276 -44.65 -7.18 9.10
N ILE A 277 -44.26 -6.89 7.86
CA ILE A 277 -42.92 -7.22 7.34
C ILE A 277 -41.84 -6.45 8.08
N THR A 278 -42.08 -5.18 8.37
CA THR A 278 -41.13 -4.34 9.11
C THR A 278 -40.87 -4.88 10.51
N ILE A 279 -41.91 -5.26 11.25
CA ILE A 279 -41.79 -5.87 12.57
C ILE A 279 -41.02 -7.20 12.49
N ALA A 280 -41.33 -8.04 11.49
CA ALA A 280 -40.64 -9.31 11.28
C ALA A 280 -39.14 -9.12 10.97
N ILE A 281 -38.78 -8.13 10.16
CA ILE A 281 -37.37 -7.81 9.86
C ILE A 281 -36.64 -7.37 11.14
N LEU A 282 -37.27 -6.52 11.96
CA LEU A 282 -36.68 -6.07 13.22
C LEU A 282 -36.45 -7.25 14.18
N GLN A 283 -37.42 -8.15 14.31
CA GLN A 283 -37.26 -9.37 15.10
C GLN A 283 -36.10 -10.23 14.59
N LEU A 284 -35.99 -10.45 13.27
CA LEU A 284 -34.87 -11.22 12.69
C LEU A 284 -33.51 -10.53 12.87
N GLN A 285 -33.49 -9.20 12.94
CA GLN A 285 -32.29 -8.41 13.21
C GLN A 285 -31.87 -8.52 14.68
N GLU A 286 -32.82 -8.40 15.61
CA GLU A 286 -32.59 -8.53 17.06
C GLU A 286 -32.13 -9.95 17.44
N GLU A 287 -32.69 -10.98 16.80
CA GLU A 287 -32.27 -12.38 16.97
C GLU A 287 -30.93 -12.70 16.25
N GLY A 288 -30.34 -11.76 15.52
CA GLY A 288 -29.09 -11.97 14.77
C GLY A 288 -29.21 -12.91 13.57
N LYS A 289 -30.41 -13.36 13.21
CA LYS A 289 -30.66 -14.29 12.10
C LYS A 289 -30.23 -13.73 10.76
N LEU A 290 -30.41 -12.44 10.53
CA LEU A 290 -29.96 -11.79 9.29
C LEU A 290 -28.43 -11.85 9.12
N HIS A 291 -27.68 -11.72 10.21
CA HIS A 291 -26.24 -11.85 10.19
C HIS A 291 -25.80 -13.29 9.91
N MET A 292 -26.39 -14.27 10.60
CA MET A 292 -26.14 -15.70 10.35
C MET A 292 -26.44 -16.09 8.90
N MET A 293 -27.52 -15.56 8.31
CA MET A 293 -27.82 -15.78 6.90
C MET A 293 -26.78 -15.11 5.99
N LYS A 294 -26.36 -13.87 6.30
CA LYS A 294 -25.31 -13.20 5.52
C LYS A 294 -24.04 -14.04 5.50
N GLU A 295 -23.52 -14.46 6.65
CA GLU A 295 -22.30 -15.28 6.71
C GLU A 295 -22.46 -16.58 5.91
N LYS A 296 -23.60 -17.27 6.07
CA LYS A 296 -23.88 -18.52 5.34
C LYS A 296 -23.84 -18.37 3.81
N TRP A 297 -24.37 -17.25 3.28
CA TRP A 297 -24.49 -17.05 1.83
C TRP A 297 -23.31 -16.30 1.21
N TRP A 298 -22.63 -15.44 1.98
CA TRP A 298 -21.47 -14.70 1.50
C TRP A 298 -20.23 -15.56 1.53
N ARG A 299 -19.96 -16.27 2.64
CA ARG A 299 -18.70 -17.01 2.89
C ARG A 299 -18.34 -17.88 1.68
N GLY A 300 -17.34 -17.41 0.94
CA GLY A 300 -16.78 -18.12 -0.20
C GLY A 300 -15.54 -18.89 0.22
N ASN A 301 -15.46 -20.18 -0.12
CA ASN A 301 -14.24 -20.99 0.01
C ASN A 301 -13.23 -20.68 -1.13
N GLY A 302 -13.39 -19.55 -1.83
CA GLY A 302 -12.68 -19.27 -3.08
C GLY A 302 -11.31 -18.61 -2.89
N CYS A 303 -11.11 -17.93 -1.77
CA CYS A 303 -9.84 -17.29 -1.45
C CYS A 303 -9.27 -17.87 -0.16
N PRO A 304 -7.97 -18.19 -0.14
CA PRO A 304 -7.31 -18.48 1.13
C PRO A 304 -7.55 -17.27 2.04
N GLU A 305 -8.00 -17.52 3.27
CA GLU A 305 -7.90 -16.50 4.31
C GLU A 305 -6.43 -16.08 4.34
N GLU A 306 -6.15 -14.77 4.33
CA GLU A 306 -4.78 -14.28 4.46
C GLU A 306 -4.29 -14.72 5.85
N ASP A 307 -3.67 -15.90 5.92
CA ASP A 307 -2.84 -16.40 7.01
C ASP A 307 -1.64 -15.45 7.13
N SER A 308 -1.94 -14.27 7.66
CA SER A 308 -1.12 -13.06 7.66
C SER A 308 -0.06 -13.09 8.77
N ASN A 309 0.42 -14.28 9.15
CA ASN A 309 1.39 -14.44 10.23
C ASN A 309 2.59 -15.32 9.88
N GLU A 310 2.69 -15.88 8.68
CA GLU A 310 3.92 -16.55 8.26
C GLU A 310 4.87 -15.55 7.59
N ALA A 311 5.98 -15.26 8.26
CA ALA A 311 7.06 -14.47 7.69
C ALA A 311 7.55 -15.14 6.41
N SER A 312 7.33 -14.49 5.28
CA SER A 312 7.77 -14.99 3.98
C SER A 312 9.29 -15.10 3.93
N ALA A 313 9.80 -16.21 3.39
CA ALA A 313 11.23 -16.41 3.24
C ALA A 313 11.83 -15.31 2.33
N LEU A 314 13.07 -14.92 2.64
CA LEU A 314 13.82 -13.94 1.85
C LEU A 314 13.99 -14.41 0.40
N GLY A 315 13.20 -13.84 -0.50
CA GLY A 315 13.26 -14.15 -1.92
C GLY A 315 14.51 -13.60 -2.61
N VAL A 316 14.90 -14.23 -3.72
CA VAL A 316 15.97 -13.76 -4.63
C VAL A 316 15.70 -12.34 -5.13
N GLN A 317 14.45 -11.89 -5.16
CA GLN A 317 14.08 -10.53 -5.57
C GLN A 317 14.61 -9.46 -4.60
N ASN A 318 14.75 -9.77 -3.31
CA ASN A 318 15.27 -8.84 -2.30
C ASN A 318 16.80 -8.84 -2.22
N ILE A 319 17.43 -10.00 -2.40
CA ILE A 319 18.89 -10.19 -2.22
C ILE A 319 19.66 -10.22 -3.56
N GLY A 320 18.97 -10.39 -4.69
CA GLY A 320 19.58 -10.61 -6.00
C GLY A 320 20.57 -9.53 -6.44
N GLY A 321 20.30 -8.27 -6.10
CA GLY A 321 21.22 -7.16 -6.42
C GLY A 321 22.59 -7.27 -5.74
N ILE A 322 22.68 -7.91 -4.56
CA ILE A 322 23.94 -8.09 -3.84
C ILE A 322 24.90 -8.97 -4.65
N PHE A 323 24.39 -10.01 -5.32
CA PHE A 323 25.19 -10.87 -6.19
C PHE A 323 25.70 -10.14 -7.44
N ILE A 324 24.92 -9.19 -7.98
CA ILE A 324 25.35 -8.37 -9.12
C ILE A 324 26.49 -7.43 -8.69
N VAL A 325 26.37 -6.80 -7.53
CA VAL A 325 27.43 -5.94 -6.98
C VAL A 325 28.71 -6.75 -6.73
N LEU A 326 28.58 -7.96 -6.19
CA LEU A 326 29.71 -8.87 -6.02
C LEU A 326 30.39 -9.19 -7.37
N ALA A 327 29.61 -9.54 -8.39
CA ALA A 327 30.13 -9.85 -9.71
C ALA A 327 30.80 -8.66 -10.40
N ALA A 328 30.32 -7.44 -10.15
CA ALA A 328 30.94 -6.22 -10.68
C ALA A 328 32.23 -5.83 -9.94
N GLY A 329 32.41 -6.30 -8.70
CA GLY A 329 33.60 -6.05 -7.89
C GLY A 329 34.75 -7.04 -8.11
N LEU A 330 34.49 -8.19 -8.72
CA LEU A 330 35.49 -9.20 -9.10
C LEU A 330 36.14 -8.86 -10.44
#